data_AF-A0A525NY56-F1
#
_entry.id   AF-A0A525NY56-F1
#
_cell.length_a   1.000
_cell.length_b   1.000
_cell.length_c   1.000
_cell.angle_alpha   90.00
_cell.angle_beta   90.00
_cell.angle_gamma   90.00
#
_symmetry.space_group_name_H-M   'P 1'
#
loop_
_entity.id
_entity.type
_entity.pdbx_description
1 polymer ?
#
loop_
_entity_poly.entity_id
_entity_poly.type
_entity_poly.pdbx_seq_one_letter_code
_entity_poly.pdbx_strand_id
1 'polypeptide(L)'
;QTANVLLTATLRMRPDRIILGEVRGKEAMTFLEAINTGHGGSMTTLHAETPQLAVQRLAIAALKTEIPMTYADMIQYIENSIDVIIQAGRHDGKRGITEFYLPGATEIGISP
;
A
#
# COMPACT_ATOMS: atom_id res chain seq x y z
N GLN A 1 20.14 -3.93 -8.44
CA GLN A 1 19.51 -2.63 -8.15
C GLN A 1 18.39 -2.87 -7.13
N THR A 2 18.16 -1.95 -6.19
CA THR A 2 17.06 -2.09 -5.22
C THR A 2 15.73 -1.70 -5.86
N ALA A 3 14.61 -2.23 -5.35
CA ALA A 3 13.26 -1.89 -5.85
C ALA A 3 13.01 -0.37 -5.88
N ASN A 4 13.50 0.34 -4.85
CA ASN A 4 13.39 1.80 -4.77
C ASN A 4 14.06 2.55 -5.94
N VAL A 5 15.21 2.07 -6.41
CA VAL A 5 15.93 2.70 -7.54
C VAL A 5 15.14 2.53 -8.83
N LEU A 6 14.60 1.33 -9.06
CA LEU A 6 13.75 1.07 -10.24
C LEU A 6 12.46 1.87 -10.19
N LEU A 7 11.83 1.97 -9.02
CA LEU A 7 10.63 2.77 -8.82
C LEU A 7 10.91 4.25 -9.13
N THR A 8 11.99 4.81 -8.58
CA THR A 8 12.40 6.19 -8.84
C THR A 8 12.71 6.44 -10.32
N ALA A 9 13.36 5.49 -10.99
CA ALA A 9 13.62 5.58 -12.43
C ALA A 9 12.33 5.53 -13.24
N THR A 10 11.37 4.68 -12.84
CA THR A 10 10.07 4.52 -13.49
C THR A 10 9.29 5.83 -13.48
N LEU A 11 9.36 6.63 -12.41
CA LEU A 11 8.70 7.96 -12.33
C LEU A 11 9.17 8.93 -13.42
N ARG A 12 10.38 8.75 -13.98
CA ARG A 12 10.89 9.57 -15.11
C ARG A 12 10.41 9.10 -16.48
N MET A 13 9.77 7.94 -16.54
CA MET A 13 9.26 7.35 -17.77
C MET A 13 7.80 7.75 -18.05
N ARG A 14 7.23 8.63 -17.23
CA ARG A 14 5.84 9.09 -17.32
C ARG A 14 4.83 7.92 -17.38
N PRO A 15 4.86 7.00 -16.42
CA PRO A 15 3.94 5.88 -16.40
C PRO A 15 2.52 6.37 -16.08
N ASP A 16 1.50 5.77 -16.66
CA ASP A 16 0.11 6.02 -16.22
C ASP A 16 -0.20 5.27 -14.92
N ARG A 17 0.41 4.10 -14.72
CA ARG A 17 0.25 3.24 -13.54
C ARG A 17 1.55 2.50 -13.23
N ILE A 18 1.76 2.22 -11.96
CA ILE A 18 2.92 1.50 -11.46
C ILE A 18 2.44 0.16 -10.88
N ILE A 19 3.04 -0.93 -11.33
CA ILE A 19 2.86 -2.25 -10.74
C ILE A 19 4.16 -2.60 -10.04
N LEU A 20 4.19 -2.38 -8.72
CA LEU A 20 5.31 -2.78 -7.90
C LEU A 20 5.07 -4.22 -7.44
N GLY A 21 6.03 -5.12 -7.69
CA GLY A 21 5.83 -6.54 -7.38
C GLY A 21 5.51 -6.77 -5.89
N GLU A 22 6.33 -6.21 -5.00
CA GLU A 22 6.18 -6.35 -3.56
C GLU A 22 6.87 -5.20 -2.82
N VAL A 23 6.26 -4.73 -1.73
CA VAL A 23 6.86 -3.78 -0.78
C VAL A 23 7.38 -4.52 0.45
N ARG A 24 8.65 -4.30 0.78
CA ARG A 24 9.38 -4.91 1.91
C ARG A 24 10.06 -3.89 2.82
N GLY A 25 10.27 -2.67 2.34
CA GLY A 25 11.03 -1.65 3.07
C GLY A 25 10.79 -0.23 2.57
N LYS A 26 11.87 0.55 2.46
CA LYS A 26 11.84 2.00 2.22
C LYS A 26 11.11 2.41 0.94
N GLU A 27 11.01 1.53 -0.05
CA GLU A 27 10.23 1.74 -1.26
C GLU A 27 8.73 1.95 -1.00
N ALA A 28 8.24 1.56 0.19
CA ALA A 28 6.87 1.84 0.63
C ALA A 28 6.53 3.32 0.52
N MET A 29 7.40 4.19 1.04
CA MET A 29 7.13 5.63 1.04
C MET A 29 7.15 6.20 -0.38
N THR A 30 8.14 5.81 -1.19
CA THR A 30 8.21 6.23 -2.59
C THR A 30 7.01 5.74 -3.40
N PHE A 31 6.48 4.55 -3.10
CA PHE A 31 5.25 4.05 -3.72
C PHE A 31 4.03 4.89 -3.30
N LEU A 32 3.88 5.18 -1.99
CA LEU A 32 2.80 6.02 -1.47
C LEU A 32 2.83 7.45 -2.04
N GLU A 33 4.02 8.05 -2.14
CA GLU A 33 4.17 9.36 -2.79
C GLU A 33 3.80 9.30 -4.27
N ALA A 34 4.22 8.24 -4.99
CA ALA A 34 3.94 8.09 -6.40
C ALA A 34 2.43 8.03 -6.69
N ILE A 35 1.67 7.23 -5.94
CA ILE A 35 0.23 7.08 -6.15
C ILE A 35 -0.54 8.37 -5.85
N ASN A 36 -0.03 9.18 -4.91
CA ASN A 36 -0.61 10.49 -4.57
C ASN A 36 -0.18 11.64 -5.49
N THR A 37 0.80 11.44 -6.38
CA THR A 37 1.36 12.49 -7.25
C THR A 37 1.13 12.24 -8.74
N GLY A 38 0.02 11.57 -9.08
CA GLY A 38 -0.43 11.42 -10.47
C GLY A 38 -0.29 10.00 -11.05
N HIS A 39 0.01 9.01 -10.22
CA HIS A 39 0.09 7.60 -10.62
C HIS A 39 -1.01 6.76 -9.94
N GLY A 40 -2.23 7.30 -9.88
CA GLY A 40 -3.39 6.60 -9.33
C GLY A 40 -3.73 5.31 -10.10
N GLY A 41 -4.36 4.35 -9.42
CA GLY A 41 -4.64 3.02 -9.99
C GLY A 41 -3.41 2.10 -10.09
N SER A 42 -2.30 2.49 -9.47
CA SER A 42 -1.14 1.64 -9.23
C SER A 42 -1.45 0.54 -8.21
N MET A 43 -0.68 -0.54 -8.23
CA MET A 43 -0.86 -1.65 -7.30
C MET A 43 0.46 -2.23 -6.82
N THR A 44 0.43 -2.80 -5.62
CA THR A 44 1.53 -3.57 -5.05
C THR A 44 1.02 -4.73 -4.22
N THR A 45 1.90 -5.66 -3.90
CA THR A 45 1.64 -6.70 -2.90
C THR A 45 2.46 -6.45 -1.63
N LEU A 46 1.98 -6.97 -0.50
CA LEU A 46 2.76 -7.13 0.71
C LEU A 46 2.25 -8.33 1.51
N HIS A 47 3.11 -8.89 2.37
CA HIS A 47 2.72 -9.97 3.27
C HIS A 47 2.09 -9.43 4.55
N ALA A 48 0.86 -9.84 4.84
CA ALA A 48 0.17 -9.62 6.10
C ALA A 48 -0.89 -10.71 6.33
N GLU A 49 -1.15 -11.02 7.61
CA GLU A 49 -2.18 -11.99 8.01
C GLU A 49 -3.60 -11.42 7.91
N THR A 50 -3.75 -10.09 8.01
CA THR A 50 -5.03 -9.37 7.85
C THR A 50 -4.81 -8.05 7.11
N PRO A 51 -5.86 -7.47 6.48
CA PRO A 51 -5.77 -6.16 5.84
C PRO A 51 -5.35 -5.03 6.77
N GLN A 52 -5.83 -5.03 8.02
CA GLN A 52 -5.47 -4.01 9.01
C GLN A 52 -3.99 -4.14 9.40
N LEU A 53 -3.48 -5.37 9.53
CA LEU A 53 -2.05 -5.60 9.73
C LEU A 53 -1.23 -5.19 8.49
N ALA A 54 -1.81 -5.27 7.29
CA ALA A 54 -1.18 -4.79 6.07
C ALA A 54 -0.92 -3.27 6.14
N VAL A 55 -1.90 -2.49 6.60
CA VAL A 55 -1.75 -1.04 6.84
C VAL A 55 -0.62 -0.77 7.84
N GLN A 56 -0.61 -1.47 8.98
CA GLN A 56 0.43 -1.33 10.01
C GLN A 56 1.84 -1.66 9.48
N ARG A 57 1.98 -2.75 8.72
CA ARG A 57 3.25 -3.16 8.13
C ARG A 57 3.73 -2.18 7.08
N LEU A 58 2.82 -1.66 6.27
CA LEU A 58 3.14 -0.63 5.28
C LEU A 58 3.61 0.66 5.97
N ALA A 59 2.98 1.06 7.07
CA ALA A 59 3.40 2.20 7.88
C ALA A 59 4.82 2.01 8.44
N ILE A 60 5.10 0.85 9.03
CA ILE A 60 6.46 0.53 9.52
C ILE A 60 7.48 0.56 8.37
N ALA A 61 7.13 0.05 7.19
CA ALA A 61 8.01 0.06 6.03
C ALA A 61 8.29 1.48 5.52
N ALA A 62 7.27 2.35 5.48
CA ALA A 62 7.38 3.74 5.06
C ALA A 62 8.19 4.59 6.05
N LEU A 63 8.00 4.38 7.36
CA LEU A 63 8.74 5.09 8.43
C LEU A 63 10.21 4.69 8.54
N LYS A 64 10.69 3.72 7.75
CA LYS A 64 12.14 3.49 7.59
C LYS A 64 12.82 4.61 6.78
N THR A 65 12.04 5.53 6.22
CA THR A 65 12.54 6.77 5.61
C THR A 65 12.67 7.88 6.66
N GLU A 66 13.53 8.87 6.41
CA GLU A 66 13.82 9.97 7.35
C GLU A 66 12.75 11.08 7.32
N ILE A 67 11.48 10.71 7.17
CA ILE A 67 10.36 11.67 7.16
C ILE A 67 9.86 11.89 8.59
N PRO A 68 9.67 13.15 9.04
CA PRO A 68 9.22 13.47 10.39
C PRO A 68 7.70 13.27 10.55
N MET A 69 7.20 12.05 10.33
CA MET A 69 5.82 11.66 10.61
C MET A 69 5.76 10.72 11.81
N THR A 70 4.73 10.86 12.64
CA THR A 70 4.47 9.87 13.68
C THR A 70 3.88 8.60 13.06
N TYR A 71 3.90 7.50 13.81
CA TYR A 71 3.24 6.27 13.38
C TYR A 71 1.74 6.47 13.11
N ALA A 72 1.06 7.25 13.95
CA ALA A 72 -0.36 7.54 13.78
C ALA A 72 -0.62 8.35 12.49
N ASP A 73 0.19 9.37 12.22
CA ASP A 73 0.06 10.17 10.99
C ASP A 73 0.27 9.31 9.74
N MET A 74 1.23 8.38 9.79
CA MET A 74 1.49 7.47 8.67
C MET A 74 0.31 6.50 8.43
N ILE A 75 -0.33 6.00 9.49
CA ILE A 75 -1.54 5.17 9.34
C ILE A 75 -2.64 5.97 8.64
N GLN A 76 -2.94 7.18 9.12
CA GLN A 76 -3.94 8.05 8.49
C GLN A 76 -3.59 8.37 7.04
N TYR A 77 -2.31 8.66 6.76
CA TYR A 77 -1.83 8.89 5.41
C TYR A 77 -2.10 7.69 4.50
N ILE A 78 -1.79 6.46 4.95
CA ILE A 78 -2.05 5.24 4.19
C ILE A 78 -3.54 5.00 3.99
N GLU A 79 -4.36 5.16 5.03
CA GLU A 79 -5.81 4.96 4.95
C GLU A 79 -6.48 5.92 3.96
N ASN A 80 -5.94 7.14 3.82
CA ASN A 80 -6.38 8.11 2.82
C ASN A 80 -5.81 7.87 1.41
N SER A 81 -4.69 7.15 1.30
CA SER A 81 -3.99 6.94 0.02
C SER A 81 -4.36 5.62 -0.67
N ILE A 82 -4.85 4.64 0.09
CA ILE A 82 -5.13 3.29 -0.40
C ILE A 82 -6.64 3.09 -0.51
N ASP A 83 -7.12 2.94 -1.74
CA ASP A 83 -8.55 2.74 -2.04
C ASP A 83 -9.06 1.38 -1.52
N VAL A 84 -8.28 0.33 -1.72
CA VAL A 84 -8.67 -1.06 -1.42
C VAL A 84 -7.47 -1.93 -1.07
N ILE A 85 -7.66 -2.82 -0.10
CA ILE A 85 -6.76 -3.92 0.22
C ILE A 85 -7.52 -5.22 -0.02
N ILE A 86 -6.96 -6.08 -0.87
CA ILE A 86 -7.52 -7.39 -1.20
C ILE A 86 -6.67 -8.46 -0.49
N GLN A 87 -7.26 -9.13 0.51
CA GLN A 87 -6.58 -10.24 1.18
C GLN A 87 -6.70 -11.49 0.30
N ALA A 88 -5.55 -12.02 -0.12
CA ALA A 88 -5.47 -13.32 -0.76
C ALA A 88 -5.06 -14.38 0.27
N GLY A 89 -5.79 -15.49 0.29
CA GLY A 89 -5.58 -16.55 1.27
C GLY A 89 -6.03 -17.91 0.76
N ARG A 90 -6.14 -18.86 1.69
CA ARG A 90 -6.79 -20.14 1.44
C ARG A 90 -8.04 -20.25 2.30
N HIS A 91 -9.13 -20.68 1.69
CA HIS A 91 -10.37 -21.07 2.37
C HIS A 91 -10.71 -22.48 1.90
N ASP A 92 -10.92 -23.41 2.85
CA ASP A 92 -11.16 -24.83 2.58
C ASP A 92 -10.15 -25.46 1.60
N GLY A 93 -8.86 -25.14 1.80
CA GLY A 93 -7.75 -25.63 0.99
C GLY A 93 -7.62 -24.99 -0.40
N LYS A 94 -8.62 -24.22 -0.87
CA LYS A 94 -8.60 -23.53 -2.16
C LYS A 94 -8.02 -22.13 -2.03
N ARG A 95 -7.20 -21.70 -2.99
CA ARG A 95 -6.69 -20.32 -3.05
C ARG A 95 -7.79 -19.39 -3.56
N GLY A 96 -7.92 -18.22 -2.96
CA GLY A 96 -8.89 -17.21 -3.36
C GLY A 96 -8.74 -15.91 -2.58
N ILE A 97 -9.63 -14.96 -2.87
CA ILE A 97 -9.78 -13.74 -2.08
C ILE A 97 -10.57 -14.11 -0.84
N THR A 98 -10.09 -13.69 0.33
CA THR A 98 -10.74 -13.96 1.62
C THR A 98 -11.42 -12.73 2.21
N GLU A 99 -10.94 -11.53 1.86
CA GLU A 99 -11.48 -10.27 2.40
C GLU A 99 -11.21 -9.11 1.44
N PHE A 100 -12.15 -8.18 1.38
CA PHE A 100 -11.97 -6.85 0.79
C PHE A 100 -12.05 -5.83 1.92
N TYR A 101 -11.01 -5.01 2.05
CA TYR A 101 -10.94 -3.94 3.06
C TYR A 101 -10.81 -2.60 2.35
N LEU A 102 -11.65 -1.65 2.76
CA LEU A 102 -11.71 -0.29 2.21
C LEU A 102 -11.35 0.69 3.33
N PRO A 103 -10.07 1.09 3.45
CA PRO A 103 -9.58 1.87 4.60
C PRO A 103 -10.39 3.15 4.84
N GLY A 104 -10.69 3.91 3.78
CA GLY A 104 -11.46 5.16 3.86
C GLY A 104 -12.98 5.00 3.92
N ALA A 105 -13.55 3.79 3.78
CA ALA A 105 -15.01 3.62 3.77
C ALA A 105 -15.64 3.68 5.17
N THR A 106 -14.83 3.47 6.22
CA THR A 106 -15.29 3.43 7.62
C THR A 106 -15.84 4.80 8.09
N GLU A 107 -15.39 5.91 7.51
CA GLU A 107 -15.89 7.26 7.84
C GLU A 107 -17.19 7.63 7.10
N ILE A 108 -17.54 6.92 6.02
CA ILE A 108 -18.69 7.29 5.14
C ILE A 108 -20.00 6.63 5.61
N GLY A 109 -20.01 5.94 6.76
CA GLY A 109 -21.23 5.33 7.32
C GLY A 109 -21.82 4.20 6.48
N ILE A 110 -21.04 3.62 5.57
CA ILE A 110 -21.46 2.49 4.73
C ILE A 110 -21.06 1.21 5.47
N SER A 111 -21.94 0.73 6.34
CA SER A 111 -21.86 -0.67 6.80
C SER A 111 -22.21 -1.61 5.63
N PRO A 112 -21.56 -2.79 5.54
CA PRO A 112 -21.88 -3.81 4.54
C PRO A 112 -23.29 -4.37 4.70
#